data_AF-A0A0E0HJM6-F1
#
_entry.id   AF-A0A0E0HJM6-F1
#
_cell.length_a   1.000
_cell.length_b   1.000
_cell.length_c   1.000
_cell.angle_alpha   90.00
_cell.angle_beta   90.00
_cell.angle_gamma   90.00
#
_symmetry.space_group_name_H-M   'P 1'
#
loop_
_entity.id
_entity.type
_entity.pdbx_description
1 polymer ?
#
loop_
_entity_poly.entity_id
_entity_poly.type
_entity_poly.pdbx_seq_one_letter_code
_entity_poly.pdbx_strand_id
1 'polypeptide(L)'
;MGAPSPRRSRVDSSVDLIGDILLGDSSKKKLLHIRRPAGQPLVDDWDCLESMVRTFEAHCGPLGQYGMKHTRAFANMCNAALDHNHMAKAASKACHYLLIIILIDPTTTAK
;
A
#
# COMPACT_ATOMS: atom_id res chain seq x y z
N MET A 1 -19.25 7.88 12.72
CA MET A 1 -17.88 7.36 12.53
C MET A 1 -16.94 8.55 12.44
N GLY A 2 -15.96 8.66 13.34
CA GLY A 2 -15.02 9.79 13.34
C GLY A 2 -13.99 9.69 12.20
N ALA A 3 -13.33 10.80 11.87
CA ALA A 3 -12.28 10.83 10.85
C ALA A 3 -11.11 9.90 11.24
N PRO A 4 -10.45 9.21 10.28
CA PRO A 4 -9.27 8.43 10.57
C PRO A 4 -8.12 9.34 11.03
N SER A 5 -7.27 8.84 11.93
CA SER A 5 -6.11 9.62 12.37
C SER A 5 -5.14 9.87 11.20
N PRO A 6 -4.31 10.93 11.24
CA PRO A 6 -3.39 11.26 10.15
C PRO A 6 -2.48 10.10 9.73
N ARG A 7 -2.02 9.30 10.71
CA ARG A 7 -1.23 8.09 10.46
C ARG A 7 -2.03 7.03 9.68
N ARG A 8 -3.30 6.80 10.03
CA ARG A 8 -4.16 5.81 9.34
C ARG A 8 -4.47 6.26 7.93
N SER A 9 -4.84 7.53 7.75
CA SER A 9 -5.09 8.14 6.44
C SER A 9 -3.86 8.05 5.55
N ARG A 10 -2.68 8.40 6.06
CA ARG A 10 -1.42 8.30 5.32
C ARG A 10 -1.14 6.87 4.84
N VAL A 11 -1.31 5.87 5.70
CA VAL A 11 -1.07 4.46 5.33
C VAL A 11 -2.06 4.00 4.26
N ASP A 12 -3.36 4.26 4.44
CA ASP A 12 -4.39 3.90 3.48
C ASP A 12 -4.13 4.56 2.11
N SER A 13 -3.92 5.89 2.07
CA SER A 13 -3.66 6.62 0.83
C SER A 13 -2.37 6.21 0.13
N SER A 14 -1.32 5.85 0.90
CA SER A 14 -0.05 5.37 0.31
C SER A 14 -0.24 4.04 -0.41
N VAL A 15 -0.94 3.08 0.21
CA VAL A 15 -1.21 1.77 -0.38
C VAL A 15 -2.10 1.89 -1.62
N ASP A 16 -3.13 2.73 -1.55
CA ASP A 16 -4.02 3.00 -2.69
C ASP A 16 -3.23 3.59 -3.86
N LEU A 17 -2.42 4.63 -3.63
CA LEU A 17 -1.65 5.28 -4.69
C LEU A 17 -0.57 4.36 -5.29
N ILE A 18 0.06 3.49 -4.48
CA ILE A 18 0.97 2.47 -4.99
C ILE A 18 0.24 1.49 -5.90
N GLY A 19 -0.94 1.01 -5.50
CA GLY A 19 -1.78 0.18 -6.35
C GLY A 19 -2.12 0.85 -7.67
N ASP A 20 -2.43 2.15 -7.62
CA ASP A 20 -2.73 2.96 -8.80
C ASP A 20 -1.55 3.05 -9.77
N ILE A 21 -0.35 3.28 -9.25
CA ILE A 21 0.88 3.39 -10.04
C ILE A 21 1.24 2.05 -10.70
N LEU A 22 1.03 0.93 -10.00
CA LEU A 22 1.46 -0.39 -10.46
C LEU A 22 0.46 -1.08 -11.39
N LEU A 23 -0.84 -0.83 -11.23
CA LEU A 23 -1.90 -1.66 -11.83
C LEU A 23 -2.85 -0.90 -12.76
N GLY A 24 -2.88 0.43 -12.74
CA GLY A 24 -3.76 1.25 -13.59
C GLY A 24 -5.26 1.18 -13.24
N ASP A 25 -6.06 2.14 -13.75
CA ASP A 25 -7.41 2.55 -13.26
C ASP A 25 -8.54 1.51 -13.17
N SER A 26 -8.64 0.60 -14.12
CA SER A 26 -9.81 -0.28 -14.24
C SER A 26 -9.68 -1.61 -13.47
N SER A 27 -8.47 -1.98 -13.04
CA SER A 27 -8.17 -3.21 -12.27
C SER A 27 -7.92 -2.96 -10.76
N LYS A 28 -7.83 -1.67 -10.36
CA LYS A 28 -7.37 -1.10 -9.07
C LYS A 28 -7.89 -1.76 -7.80
N LYS A 29 -9.19 -1.67 -7.53
CA LYS A 29 -9.78 -2.11 -6.24
C LYS A 29 -10.01 -3.61 -6.15
N LYS A 30 -10.15 -4.27 -7.29
CA LYS A 30 -10.32 -5.72 -7.30
C LYS A 30 -9.00 -6.35 -6.87
N LEU A 31 -7.88 -6.05 -7.54
CA LEU A 31 -6.65 -6.79 -7.30
C LEU A 31 -6.14 -6.64 -5.85
N LEU A 32 -6.14 -5.45 -5.27
CA LEU A 32 -5.70 -5.24 -3.88
C LEU A 32 -6.56 -5.96 -2.83
N HIS A 33 -7.78 -6.36 -3.20
CA HIS A 33 -8.76 -6.93 -2.27
C HIS A 33 -9.29 -8.30 -2.70
N ILE A 34 -8.79 -8.87 -3.80
CA ILE A 34 -9.13 -10.22 -4.26
C ILE A 34 -8.91 -11.18 -3.08
N ARG A 35 -9.95 -11.98 -2.81
CA ARG A 35 -9.86 -13.11 -1.91
C ARG A 35 -9.64 -14.35 -2.74
N ARG A 36 -8.58 -15.10 -2.41
CA ARG A 36 -8.36 -16.42 -2.98
C ARG A 36 -9.43 -17.40 -2.49
N PRO A 37 -9.73 -18.45 -3.26
CA PRO A 37 -10.63 -19.52 -2.83
C PRO A 37 -10.23 -20.08 -1.46
N ALA A 38 -11.23 -20.52 -0.68
CA ALA A 38 -10.98 -21.15 0.60
C ALA A 38 -10.04 -22.37 0.44
N GLY A 39 -9.09 -22.52 1.36
CA GLY A 39 -8.08 -23.58 1.31
C GLY A 39 -6.80 -23.23 0.55
N GLN A 40 -6.78 -22.11 -0.20
CA GLN A 40 -5.54 -21.60 -0.79
C GLN A 40 -4.76 -20.72 0.20
N PRO A 41 -3.42 -20.69 0.12
CA PRO A 41 -2.61 -19.77 0.91
C PRO A 41 -2.89 -18.32 0.52
N LEU A 42 -2.57 -17.37 1.42
CA LEU A 42 -2.74 -15.94 1.14
C LEU A 42 -1.85 -15.49 -0.04
N VAL A 43 -0.60 -15.96 -0.04
CA VAL A 43 0.42 -15.66 -1.04
C VAL A 43 1.12 -16.97 -1.42
N ASP A 44 1.54 -17.09 -2.69
CA ASP A 44 2.32 -18.25 -3.14
C ASP A 44 3.82 -18.10 -2.80
N ASP A 45 4.34 -16.88 -2.81
CA ASP A 45 5.72 -16.53 -2.47
C ASP A 45 5.76 -15.65 -1.19
N TRP A 46 6.18 -16.27 -0.08
CA TRP A 46 6.29 -15.59 1.21
C TRP A 46 7.48 -14.62 1.29
N ASP A 47 8.56 -14.90 0.56
CA ASP A 47 9.74 -14.02 0.50
C ASP A 47 9.41 -12.75 -0.29
N CYS A 48 8.59 -12.87 -1.34
CA CYS A 48 8.01 -11.71 -2.00
C CYS A 48 7.17 -10.86 -1.03
N LEU A 49 6.29 -11.48 -0.24
CA LEU A 49 5.44 -10.73 0.70
C LEU A 49 6.30 -9.99 1.75
N GLU A 50 7.31 -10.65 2.30
CA GLU A 50 8.22 -10.03 3.26
C GLU A 50 8.98 -8.86 2.63
N SER A 51 9.56 -9.05 1.43
CA SER A 51 10.31 -8.00 0.74
C SER A 51 9.44 -6.80 0.33
N MET A 52 8.18 -7.04 -0.07
CA MET A 52 7.19 -5.98 -0.33
C MET A 52 6.92 -5.14 0.91
N VAL A 53 6.65 -5.79 2.06
CA VAL A 53 6.39 -5.10 3.33
C VAL A 53 7.61 -4.27 3.76
N ARG A 54 8.81 -4.88 3.74
CA ARG A 54 10.06 -4.18 4.11
C ARG A 54 10.32 -2.97 3.21
N THR A 55 10.09 -3.11 1.90
CA THR A 55 10.30 -2.03 0.94
C THR A 55 9.28 -0.90 1.13
N PHE A 56 8.00 -1.25 1.36
CA PHE A 56 6.99 -0.27 1.71
C PHE A 56 7.39 0.50 2.98
N GLU A 57 7.79 -0.19 4.05
CA GLU A 57 8.15 0.48 5.31
C GLU A 57 9.42 1.34 5.19
N ALA A 58 10.36 0.97 4.33
CA ALA A 58 11.56 1.77 4.04
C ALA A 58 11.24 3.10 3.35
N HIS A 59 10.24 3.12 2.46
CA HIS A 59 9.86 4.33 1.71
C HIS A 59 8.74 5.15 2.36
N CYS A 60 7.79 4.47 2.99
CA CYS A 60 6.55 5.03 3.48
C CYS A 60 6.47 5.04 5.01
N GLY A 61 7.43 4.45 5.72
CA GLY A 61 7.42 4.32 7.17
C GLY A 61 6.54 3.17 7.68
N PRO A 62 6.54 2.94 9.01
CA PRO A 62 6.06 1.70 9.61
C PRO A 62 4.53 1.51 9.49
N LEU A 63 4.11 0.32 9.04
CA LEU A 63 2.71 -0.10 8.96
C LEU A 63 2.07 -0.17 10.35
N GLY A 64 2.83 -0.69 11.33
CA GLY A 64 2.35 -1.02 12.67
C GLY A 64 1.08 -1.87 12.66
N GLN A 65 0.41 -2.01 13.80
CA GLN A 65 -0.74 -2.91 13.92
C GLN A 65 -1.88 -2.56 12.96
N TYR A 66 -2.14 -1.27 12.73
CA TYR A 66 -3.18 -0.83 11.81
C TYR A 66 -2.90 -1.23 10.36
N GLY A 67 -1.67 -1.02 9.89
CA GLY A 67 -1.28 -1.25 8.50
C GLY A 67 -1.31 -2.72 8.08
N MET A 68 -1.32 -3.66 9.02
CA MET A 68 -1.50 -5.10 8.75
C MET A 68 -2.80 -5.43 8.00
N LYS A 69 -3.81 -4.54 8.02
CA LYS A 69 -4.99 -4.68 7.16
C LYS A 69 -4.65 -4.79 5.67
N HIS A 70 -3.50 -4.24 5.26
CA HIS A 70 -3.04 -4.17 3.87
C HIS A 70 -2.14 -5.34 3.46
N THR A 71 -1.84 -6.29 4.34
CA THR A 71 -1.04 -7.48 3.99
C THR A 71 -1.61 -8.24 2.80
N ARG A 72 -2.94 -8.30 2.67
CA ARG A 72 -3.60 -8.90 1.49
C ARG A 72 -3.29 -8.17 0.19
N ALA A 73 -3.19 -6.84 0.23
CA ALA A 73 -2.87 -6.05 -0.95
C ALA A 73 -1.45 -6.38 -1.44
N PHE A 74 -0.47 -6.44 -0.54
CA PHE A 74 0.90 -6.83 -0.86
C PHE A 74 0.99 -8.29 -1.34
N ALA A 75 0.26 -9.21 -0.70
CA ALA A 75 0.16 -10.59 -1.15
C ALA A 75 -0.40 -10.70 -2.57
N ASN A 76 -1.44 -9.94 -2.89
CA ASN A 76 -2.03 -9.95 -4.22
C ASN A 76 -1.09 -9.35 -5.27
N MET A 77 -0.25 -8.37 -4.91
CA MET A 77 0.82 -7.89 -5.80
C MET A 77 1.83 -9.00 -6.11
N CYS A 78 2.28 -9.75 -5.10
CA CYS A 78 3.14 -10.91 -5.30
C CYS A 78 2.50 -11.98 -6.19
N ASN A 79 1.23 -12.32 -5.93
CA ASN A 79 0.49 -13.28 -6.75
C ASN A 79 0.27 -12.78 -8.19
N ALA A 80 0.42 -11.48 -8.45
CA ALA A 80 0.38 -10.85 -9.77
C ALA A 80 1.77 -10.71 -10.40
N ALA A 81 2.78 -11.42 -9.89
CA ALA A 81 4.17 -11.39 -10.35
C ALA A 81 4.86 -10.02 -10.24
N LEU A 82 4.41 -9.17 -9.30
CA LEU A 82 5.14 -7.97 -8.91
C LEU A 82 6.14 -8.29 -7.81
N ASP A 83 7.24 -7.56 -7.80
CA ASP A 83 8.33 -7.72 -6.82
C ASP A 83 8.63 -6.40 -6.08
N HIS A 84 9.57 -6.46 -5.13
CA HIS A 84 10.02 -5.32 -4.36
C HIS A 84 10.58 -4.16 -5.21
N ASN A 85 11.10 -4.42 -6.42
CA ASN A 85 11.59 -3.35 -7.30
C ASN A 85 10.43 -2.51 -7.84
N HIS A 86 9.32 -3.15 -8.17
CA HIS A 86 8.09 -2.46 -8.54
C HIS A 86 7.57 -1.62 -7.35
N MET A 87 7.55 -2.21 -6.15
CA MET A 87 7.18 -1.50 -4.92
C MET A 87 8.05 -0.27 -4.68
N ALA A 88 9.38 -0.38 -4.75
CA ALA A 88 10.29 0.73 -4.53
C ALA A 88 10.04 1.90 -5.49
N LYS A 89 9.84 1.60 -6.78
CA LYS A 89 9.52 2.60 -7.82
C LYS A 89 8.18 3.28 -7.57
N ALA A 90 7.16 2.55 -7.12
CA ALA A 90 5.86 3.12 -6.83
C ALA A 90 5.84 3.90 -5.50
N ALA A 91 6.42 3.33 -4.44
CA ALA A 91 6.47 3.92 -3.11
C ALA A 91 7.30 5.21 -3.07
N SER A 92 8.42 5.26 -3.79
CA SER A 92 9.21 6.49 -3.95
C SER A 92 8.42 7.65 -4.56
N LYS A 93 7.45 7.36 -5.44
CA LYS A 93 6.54 8.38 -5.97
C LYS A 93 5.43 8.66 -4.96
N ALA A 94 4.70 7.64 -4.53
CA ALA A 94 3.50 7.77 -3.72
C ALA A 94 3.75 8.45 -2.37
N CYS A 95 4.81 8.02 -1.66
CA CYS A 95 5.07 8.43 -0.29
C CYS A 95 5.91 9.72 -0.21
N HIS A 96 6.60 10.10 -1.29
CA HIS A 96 7.16 11.46 -1.43
C HIS A 96 6.07 12.47 -1.79
N TYR A 97 5.12 12.11 -2.66
CA TYR A 97 4.02 12.99 -3.05
C TYR A 97 3.16 13.38 -1.85
N LEU A 98 2.95 12.45 -0.90
CA LEU A 98 2.17 12.74 0.30
C LEU A 98 2.87 13.72 1.25
N LEU A 99 4.21 13.68 1.34
CA LEU A 99 4.99 14.69 2.08
C LEU A 99 4.85 16.07 1.42
N ILE A 100 4.90 16.11 0.08
CA ILE A 100 4.77 17.36 -0.68
C ILE A 100 3.35 17.93 -0.55
N ILE A 101 2.29 17.12 -0.65
CA ILE A 101 0.89 17.59 -0.48
C ILE A 101 0.68 18.14 0.93
N ILE A 102 1.18 17.48 1.98
CA ILE A 102 1.04 17.99 3.36
C ILE A 102 1.75 19.35 3.54
N LEU A 103 2.84 19.59 2.81
CA LEU A 103 3.61 20.84 2.88
C LEU A 103 3.02 21.96 2.01
N ILE A 104 2.25 21.63 0.96
CA ILE A 104 1.70 22.61 0.00
C ILE A 104 0.21 22.86 0.22
N ASP A 105 -0.53 21.92 0.81
CA ASP A 105 -1.96 22.03 1.07
C ASP A 105 -2.25 22.43 2.54
N PRO A 106 -2.55 23.70 2.83
CA PRO A 106 -2.82 24.18 4.19
C PRO A 106 -4.10 23.58 4.80
N THR A 107 -4.89 22.81 4.04
CA THR A 107 -6.13 22.19 4.54
C THR A 107 -5.91 20.83 5.24
N THR A 108 -4.74 20.21 5.08
CA THR A 108 -4.47 18.86 5.65
C THR A 108 -4.05 18.90 7.13
N THR A 109 -3.65 20.05 7.66
CA THR A 109 -3.32 20.24 9.10
C THR A 109 -4.50 20.70 9.96
N ALA A 110 -5.72 20.81 9.41
CA ALA A 110 -6.89 21.30 10.13
C ALA A 110 -8.01 20.25 10.21
N LYS A 111 -7.75 19.10 10.86
CA LYS A 111 -8.74 18.37 11.69
C LYS A 111 -8.13 17.20 12.44
#